data_AF-I2JBT7-F1
#
_entry.id   AF-I2JBT7-F1
#
_cell.length_a   1.000
_cell.length_b   1.000
_cell.length_c   1.000
_cell.angle_alpha   90.00
_cell.angle_beta   90.00
_cell.angle_gamma   90.00
#
_symmetry.space_group_name_H-M   'P 1'
#
loop_
_entity.id
_entity.type
_entity.pdbx_description
1 polymer ?
#
loop_
_entity_poly.entity_id
_entity_poly.type
_entity_poly.pdbx_seq_one_letter_code
_entity_poly.pdbx_strand_id
1 'polypeptide(L)' 'MALFQFLVSKLGVPAVAFFAGMKALKAWKEQQLGKLFVIVLVAGFILFFFENPETVLNATKPIWSKALELFK' A
#
# COMPACT_ATOMS: atom_id res chain seq x y z
N MET A 1 -17.02 9.55 -3.09
CA MET A 1 -15.70 9.83 -3.72
C MET A 1 -14.87 10.83 -2.90
N ALA A 2 -15.33 12.07 -2.69
CA ALA A 2 -14.51 13.14 -2.07
C ALA A 2 -14.07 12.89 -0.61
N LEU A 3 -14.94 12.37 0.27
CA LEU A 3 -14.60 12.09 1.67
C LEU A 3 -13.56 10.97 1.83
N PHE A 4 -13.65 9.92 1.01
CA PHE A 4 -12.70 8.81 1.02
C PHE A 4 -11.33 9.27 0.50
N GLN A 5 -11.30 9.96 -0.64
CA GLN A 5 -10.05 10.56 -1.14
C GLN A 5 -9.45 11.57 -0.16
N PHE A 6 -10.30 12.34 0.53
CA PHE A 6 -9.84 13.28 1.56
C PHE A 6 -9.22 12.55 2.76
N LEU A 7 -9.87 11.51 3.29
CA LEU A 7 -9.33 10.68 4.38
C LEU A 7 -8.02 10.00 3.97
N VAL A 8 -7.98 9.45 2.75
CA VAL A 8 -6.77 8.82 2.20
C VAL A 8 -5.64 9.83 2.02
N SER A 9 -5.92 11.01 1.47
CA SER A 9 -4.91 12.06 1.26
C SER A 9 -4.42 12.67 2.57
N LYS A 10 -5.31 12.89 3.54
CA LYS A 10 -4.97 13.58 4.80
C LYS A 10 -4.48 12.65 5.90
N LEU A 11 -4.86 11.38 5.90
CA LEU A 11 -4.48 10.42 6.94
C LEU A 11 -3.73 9.22 6.36
N GLY A 12 -4.22 8.66 5.25
CA GLY A 12 -3.63 7.46 4.62
C GLY A 12 -2.20 7.69 4.11
N VAL A 13 -1.99 8.68 3.23
CA VAL A 13 -0.69 9.00 2.64
C VAL A 13 0.34 9.38 3.72
N PRO A 14 0.05 10.28 4.68
CA PRO A 14 0.98 10.59 5.76
C PRO A 14 1.31 9.39 6.66
N ALA A 15 0.31 8.55 6.97
CA ALA A 15 0.56 7.35 7.77
C ALA A 15 1.49 6.38 7.04
N VAL A 16 1.22 6.10 5.76
CA VAL A 16 2.07 5.21 4.94
C VAL A 16 3.48 5.77 4.81
N ALA A 17 3.62 7.08 4.57
CA ALA A 17 4.92 7.75 4.51
C ALA A 17 5.67 7.66 5.85
N PHE A 18 5.00 7.86 6.98
CA PHE A 18 5.60 7.74 8.31
C PHE A 18 6.05 6.30 8.60
N PHE A 19 5.20 5.31 8.34
CA PHE A 19 5.51 3.90 8.55
C PHE A 19 6.64 3.42 7.63
N ALA A 20 6.60 3.80 6.35
CA ALA A 20 7.65 3.48 5.39
C ALA A 20 8.97 4.16 5.78
N GLY A 21 8.93 5.44 6.17
CA GLY A 21 10.09 6.18 6.64
C GLY A 21 10.74 5.57 7.88
N MET A 22 9.95 5.24 8.90
CA MET A 22 10.43 4.58 10.12
C MET A 22 11.07 3.22 9.83
N LYS A 23 10.43 2.40 8.98
CA LYS A 23 10.99 1.09 8.58
C LYS A 23 12.22 1.23 7.70
N ALA A 24 12.25 2.21 6.79
CA ALA A 24 13.39 2.49 5.94
C ALA A 24 14.59 2.95 6.77
N LEU A 25 14.39 3.85 7.75
CA LEU A 25 15.43 4.27 8.68
C LEU A 25 16.00 3.09 9.48
N LYS A 26 15.14 2.20 9.97
CA LYS A 26 15.58 0.99 10.68
C LYS A 26 16.37 0.05 9.76
N ALA A 27 15.88 -0.22 8.55
CA ALA A 27 16.56 -1.07 7.59
C ALA A 27 17.88 -0.47 7.09
N TRP A 28 17.95 0.86 6.97
CA TRP A 28 19.18 1.60 6.66
C TRP A 28 20.22 1.44 7.78
N LYS A 29 19.80 1.62 9.04
CA LYS A 29 20.66 1.42 10.22
C LYS A 29 21.19 -0.02 10.32
N GLU A 30 20.38 -1.00 9.93
CA GLU A 30 20.75 -2.43 9.91
C GLU A 30 21.48 -2.85 8.61
N GLN A 31 21.76 -1.93 7.69
CA GLN A 31 22.34 -2.18 6.36
C GLN A 31 21.60 -3.24 5.51
N GLN A 32 20.30 -3.41 5.75
CA GLN A 32 19.47 -4.38 5.05
C GLN A 32 18.90 -3.77 3.77
N LEU A 33 19.76 -3.58 2.76
CA LEU A 33 19.41 -3.00 1.46
C LEU A 33 18.23 -3.70 0.78
N GLY A 34 18.16 -5.04 0.87
CA GLY A 34 17.05 -5.81 0.33
C GLY A 34 15.70 -5.47 0.98
N LYS A 35 15.66 -5.25 2.30
CA LYS A 35 14.43 -4.83 2.99
C LYS A 35 14.07 -3.39 2.64
N LEU A 36 15.06 -2.52 2.48
CA LEU A 36 14.84 -1.12 2.08
C LEU A 36 14.13 -1.06 0.71
N PHE A 37 14.60 -1.86 -0.25
CA PHE A 37 13.99 -1.96 -1.58
C PHE A 37 12.52 -2.41 -1.51
N VAL A 38 12.24 -3.45 -0.72
CA VAL A 38 10.87 -3.95 -0.53
C VAL A 38 9.99 -2.89 0.14
N ILE A 39 10.51 -2.15 1.13
CA ILE A 39 9.76 -1.08 1.80
C ILE A 39 9.37 0.02 0.80
N VAL A 40 10.28 0.42 -0.09
CA VAL A 40 9.99 1.43 -1.13
C VAL A 40 8.95 0.91 -2.12
N LEU A 41 9.09 -0.34 -2.58
CA LEU A 41 8.11 -0.96 -3.49
C LEU A 41 6.71 -1.05 -2.86
N VAL A 42 6.61 -1.50 -1.62
CA VAL A 42 5.33 -1.63 -0.92
C VAL A 42 4.72 -0.25 -0.66
N ALA A 43 5.51 0.73 -0.22
CA ALA A 43 5.02 2.09 -0.02
C ALA A 43 4.51 2.71 -1.34
N GLY A 44 5.27 2.56 -2.43
CA GLY A 44 4.86 3.02 -3.76
C GLY A 44 3.58 2.34 -4.25
N PHE A 45 3.44 1.04 -4.02
CA PHE A 45 2.22 0.31 -4.36
C PHE A 45 1.00 0.81 -3.57
N ILE A 46 1.16 1.07 -2.27
CA ILE A 46 0.05 1.59 -1.44
C ILE A 46 -0.35 3.01 -1.89
N LEU A 47 0.62 3.86 -2.24
CA LEU A 47 0.32 5.19 -2.79
C LEU A 47 -0.39 5.10 -4.14
N PHE A 48 0.05 4.20 -5.02
CA PHE A 48 -0.62 3.94 -6.30
C PHE A 48 -2.05 3.43 -6.11
N PHE A 49 -2.28 2.54 -5.14
CA PHE A 49 -3.61 2.08 -4.76
C PHE A 49 -4.51 3.23 -4.27
N PHE A 50 -3.95 4.17 -3.51
CA PHE A 50 -4.69 5.33 -3.03
C PHE A 50 -5.07 6.33 -4.12
N GLU A 51 -4.22 6.50 -5.14
CA GLU A 51 -4.54 7.33 -6.30
C GLU A 51 -5.51 6.66 -7.27
N ASN A 52 -5.35 5.34 -7.49
CA ASN A 52 -6.10 4.58 -8.50
C ASN A 52 -6.74 3.31 -7.92
N PRO A 53 -7.63 3.44 -6.90
CA PRO A 53 -8.18 2.28 -6.19
C PRO A 53 -9.00 1.38 -7.11
N GLU A 54 -9.75 1.97 -8.05
CA GLU A 54 -10.58 1.20 -8.99
C GLU A 54 -9.73 0.32 -9.91
N THR A 55 -8.59 0.81 -10.40
CA THR A 55 -7.69 0.04 -11.26
C THR A 55 -7.15 -1.18 -10.53
N VAL A 56 -6.71 -1.01 -9.29
CA VAL A 56 -6.15 -2.12 -8.49
C VAL A 56 -7.25 -3.09 -8.03
N LEU A 57 -8.41 -2.59 -7.62
CA LEU A 57 -9.55 -3.43 -7.24
C LEU A 57 -10.07 -4.22 -8.45
N ASN A 58 -10.13 -3.61 -9.64
CA ASN A 58 -10.51 -4.30 -10.87
C ASN A 58 -9.48 -5.34 -11.29
N ALA A 59 -8.19 -5.05 -11.16
CA ALA A 59 -7.13 -6.04 -11.44
C ALA A 59 -7.18 -7.23 -10.46
N THR A 60 -7.61 -7.01 -9.22
CA THR A 60 -7.70 -8.05 -8.18
C THR A 60 -9.06 -8.73 -8.10
N LYS A 61 -10.09 -8.27 -8.84
CA LYS A 61 -11.42 -8.92 -8.95
C LYS A 61 -11.36 -10.44 -9.14
N PRO A 62 -10.56 -11.02 -10.06
CA PRO A 62 -10.52 -12.47 -10.22
C PRO A 62 -9.95 -13.21 -9.00
N ILE A 63 -9.10 -12.57 -8.20
CA ILE A 63 -8.57 -13.12 -6.95
C ILE A 63 -9.68 -13.12 -5.89
N TRP A 64 -10.41 -12.01 -5.75
CA TRP A 64 -11.53 -11.89 -4.81
C TRP A 64 -12.69 -12.82 -5.16
N SER A 65 -12.96 -13.02 -6.46
CA SER A 65 -13.96 -13.98 -6.94
C SER A 65 -13.60 -15.41 -6.51
N LYS A 66 -12.35 -15.83 -6.68
CA LYS A 66 -11.88 -17.15 -6.23
C LYS A 66 -11.84 -17.30 -4.71
N ALA A 67 -11.51 -16.23 -3.98
CA ALA A 67 -11.56 -16.24 -2.53
C ALA A 67 -12.99 -16.42 -2.01
N LEU A 68 -13.97 -15.73 -2.61
CA LEU A 68 -15.39 -15.89 -2.27
C LEU A 68 -15.94 -17.28 -2.59
N GLU A 69 -15.46 -17.92 -3.66
CA GLU A 69 -15.80 -19.31 -3.97
C GLU A 69 -15.25 -20.32 -2.95
N LEU A 70 -14.12 -20.02 -2.30
CA LEU A 70 -13.56 -20.87 -1.24
C LEU A 70 -14.31 -20.78 0.10
N PHE A 71 -15.11 -19.73 0.31
CA PHE A 71 -15.96 -19.56 1.50
C PHE A 71 -17.41 -19.99 1.26
N LYS A 72 -17.72 -20.56 0.10
CA LYS A 72 -19.04 -21.07 -0.29
C LYS A 72 -19.12 -22.57 -0.07
#